data_AF-A0AAV5VU27-F1
#
_entry.id   AF-A0AAV5VU27-F1
#
_cell.length_a   1.000
_cell.length_b   1.000
_cell.length_c   1.000
_cell.angle_alpha   90.00
_cell.angle_beta   90.00
_cell.angle_gamma   90.00
#
_symmetry.space_group_name_H-M   'P 1'
#
loop_
_entity.id
_entity.type
_entity.pdbx_description
1 polymer ?
#
loop_
_entity_poly.entity_id
_entity_poly.type
_entity_poly.pdbx_seq_one_letter_code
_entity_poly.pdbx_strand_id
1 'polypeptide(L)'
;SIFSSARSAADELHSVLLPVFNKSNIVEKEYHALIALLLCELDISCGITEEGLVILDKYRQEALEGLQEYYQKELGLANYSTRIGNLMSVNHVVQECKSMFTVVLRFYDTLFDVYVANDTLKKLFL
;
A
#
# COMPACT_ATOMS: atom_id res chain seq x y z
N SER A 1 -5.79 -20.97 13.88
CA SER A 1 -6.81 -21.03 12.81
C SER A 1 -6.52 -19.93 11.79
N ILE A 2 -7.10 -19.97 10.58
CA ILE A 2 -6.91 -18.91 9.58
C ILE A 2 -7.25 -17.52 10.16
N PHE A 3 -8.34 -17.46 10.93
CA PHE A 3 -8.76 -16.25 11.64
C PHE A 3 -7.73 -15.73 12.66
N SER A 4 -6.99 -16.61 13.35
CA SER A 4 -5.96 -16.15 14.31
C SER A 4 -4.74 -15.58 13.61
N SER A 5 -4.34 -16.17 12.47
CA SER A 5 -3.20 -15.70 11.68
C SER A 5 -3.51 -14.40 10.95
N ALA A 6 -4.71 -14.25 10.38
CA ALA A 6 -5.16 -13.00 9.78
C ALA A 6 -5.26 -11.86 10.83
N ARG A 7 -5.70 -12.19 12.06
CA ARG A 7 -5.73 -11.23 13.17
C ARG A 7 -4.32 -10.81 13.61
N SER A 8 -3.41 -11.76 13.77
CA SER A 8 -2.00 -11.47 14.10
C SER A 8 -1.36 -10.56 13.06
N ALA A 9 -1.60 -10.83 11.77
CA ALA A 9 -1.12 -9.97 10.69
C ALA A 9 -1.73 -8.56 10.77
N ALA A 10 -3.03 -8.45 11.03
CA ALA A 10 -3.68 -7.14 11.21
C ALA A 10 -3.11 -6.37 12.42
N ASP A 11 -2.83 -7.05 13.53
CA ASP A 11 -2.24 -6.45 14.72
C ASP A 11 -0.80 -5.95 14.45
N GLU A 12 -0.01 -6.74 13.72
CA GLU A 12 1.34 -6.35 13.28
C GLU A 12 1.29 -5.12 12.36
N LEU A 13 0.42 -5.13 11.35
CA LEU A 13 0.23 -4.00 10.43
C LEU A 13 -0.18 -2.74 11.20
N HIS A 14 -1.12 -2.88 12.14
CA HIS A 14 -1.58 -1.78 12.97
C HIS A 14 -0.46 -1.23 13.88
N SER A 15 0.37 -2.10 14.44
CA SER A 15 1.50 -1.71 15.30
C SER A 15 2.56 -0.88 14.58
N VAL A 16 2.70 -1.03 13.26
CA VAL A 16 3.68 -0.31 12.44
C VAL A 16 3.06 0.93 11.81
N LEU A 17 1.87 0.81 11.21
CA LEU A 17 1.24 1.89 10.45
C LEU A 17 0.71 3.00 11.38
N LEU A 18 0.01 2.64 12.46
CA LEU A 18 -0.68 3.60 13.30
C LEU A 18 0.26 4.64 13.94
N PRO A 19 1.44 4.26 14.50
CA PRO A 19 2.35 5.25 15.06
C PRO A 19 2.87 6.26 14.03
N VAL A 20 3.19 5.80 12.82
CA VAL A 20 3.72 6.66 11.76
C VAL A 20 2.64 7.60 11.23
N PHE A 21 1.42 7.08 11.05
CA PHE A 21 0.25 7.86 10.62
C PHE A 21 -0.14 8.92 11.66
N ASN A 22 -0.13 8.58 12.95
CA ASN A 22 -0.46 9.53 14.01
C ASN A 22 0.63 10.61 14.16
N LYS A 23 1.90 10.24 14.01
CA LYS A 23 3.04 11.17 14.13
C LYS A 23 3.11 12.16 12.97
N SER A 24 2.64 11.78 11.77
CA SER A 24 2.70 12.63 10.58
C SER A 24 1.66 13.76 10.60
N ASN A 25 0.62 13.68 11.45
CA ASN A 25 -0.43 14.69 11.61
C ASN A 25 -1.01 15.14 10.26
N ILE A 26 -1.34 14.14 9.43
CA ILE A 26 -1.86 14.31 8.07
C ILE A 26 -3.22 14.99 8.13
N VAL A 27 -3.37 16.10 7.41
CA VAL A 27 -4.66 16.77 7.21
C VAL A 27 -5.37 16.23 5.98
N GLU A 28 -6.65 16.56 5.83
CA GLU A 28 -7.51 16.01 4.79
C GLU A 28 -6.93 16.15 3.36
N LYS A 29 -6.42 17.32 2.97
CA LYS A 29 -5.80 17.49 1.63
C LYS A 29 -4.57 16.60 1.43
N GLU A 30 -3.75 16.45 2.46
CA GLU A 30 -2.58 15.57 2.44
C GLU A 30 -2.99 14.10 2.38
N TYR A 31 -4.08 13.73 3.05
CA TYR A 31 -4.64 12.39 2.99
C TYR A 31 -5.12 12.03 1.59
N HIS A 32 -5.83 12.94 0.90
CA HIS A 32 -6.25 12.72 -0.49
C HIS A 32 -5.05 12.53 -1.42
N ALA A 33 -4.01 13.36 -1.27
CA ALA A 33 -2.79 13.22 -2.05
C ALA A 33 -2.06 11.89 -1.73
N LEU A 34 -2.01 11.48 -0.46
CA LEU A 34 -1.48 10.18 -0.06
C LEU A 34 -2.24 9.03 -0.74
N ILE A 35 -3.57 9.07 -0.77
CA ILE A 35 -4.36 8.04 -1.49
C ILE A 35 -4.02 8.03 -2.99
N ALA A 36 -3.89 9.19 -3.63
CA ALA A 36 -3.47 9.28 -5.02
C ALA A 36 -2.09 8.65 -5.26
N LEU A 37 -1.12 8.94 -4.37
CA LEU A 37 0.22 8.35 -4.44
C LEU A 37 0.20 6.82 -4.28
N LEU A 38 -0.56 6.31 -3.32
CA LEU A 38 -0.72 4.88 -3.08
C LEU A 38 -1.32 4.15 -4.29
N LEU A 39 -2.30 4.77 -4.96
CA LEU A 39 -2.90 4.23 -6.18
C LEU A 39 -1.93 4.23 -7.37
N CYS A 40 -0.92 5.11 -7.37
CA CYS A 40 0.11 5.14 -8.41
C CYS A 40 1.22 4.11 -8.18
N GLU A 41 1.21 3.37 -7.07
CA GLU A 41 2.21 2.36 -6.70
C GLU A 41 1.66 0.93 -6.88
N LEU A 42 0.93 0.72 -7.98
CA LEU A 42 0.50 -0.62 -8.40
C LEU A 42 1.72 -1.48 -8.73
N ASP A 43 1.62 -2.77 -8.38
CA ASP A 43 2.70 -3.71 -8.60
C ASP A 43 2.80 -4.05 -10.10
N ILE A 44 4.02 -4.17 -10.62
CA ILE A 44 4.29 -4.55 -12.03
C ILE A 44 3.65 -5.92 -12.32
N SER A 45 3.48 -6.75 -11.27
CA SER A 45 2.78 -8.03 -11.33
C SER A 45 1.31 -7.94 -11.76
N CYS A 46 0.68 -6.75 -11.76
CA CYS A 46 -0.68 -6.54 -12.26
C CYS A 46 -0.79 -6.56 -13.79
N GLY A 47 0.29 -6.74 -14.55
CA GLY A 47 0.25 -6.80 -16.01
C GLY A 47 -0.05 -5.44 -16.67
N ILE A 48 0.33 -4.35 -16.01
CA ILE A 48 0.18 -2.99 -16.53
C ILE A 48 1.14 -2.80 -17.71
N THR A 49 0.65 -2.22 -18.81
CA THR A 49 1.49 -1.93 -19.97
C THR A 49 2.46 -0.77 -19.69
N GLU A 50 3.49 -0.62 -20.51
CA GLU A 50 4.43 0.50 -20.39
C GLU A 50 3.73 1.86 -20.47
N GLU A 51 2.74 2.00 -21.36
CA GLU A 51 1.93 3.22 -21.47
C GLU A 51 1.11 3.47 -20.20
N GLY A 52 0.60 2.41 -19.58
CA GLY A 52 -0.09 2.50 -18.29
C GLY A 52 0.84 3.00 -17.18
N LEU A 53 2.09 2.54 -17.15
CA LEU A 53 3.09 3.01 -16.19
C LEU A 53 3.41 4.50 -16.37
N VAL A 54 3.49 4.97 -17.62
CA VAL A 54 3.69 6.40 -17.92
C VAL A 54 2.51 7.24 -17.41
N ILE A 55 1.28 6.74 -17.57
CA ILE A 55 0.08 7.42 -17.06
C ILE A 55 0.10 7.49 -15.52
N LEU A 56 0.46 6.40 -14.84
CA LEU A 56 0.58 6.39 -13.38
C LEU A 56 1.68 7.34 -12.88
N ASP A 57 2.81 7.40 -13.57
CA ASP A 57 3.90 8.34 -13.23
C ASP A 57 3.45 9.80 -13.39
N LYS A 58 2.67 10.11 -14.44
CA LYS A 58 2.06 11.43 -14.62
C LYS A 58 1.14 11.79 -13.44
N TYR A 59 0.26 10.88 -13.02
CA TYR A 59 -0.64 11.14 -11.88
C TYR A 59 0.12 11.28 -10.56
N ARG A 60 1.19 10.50 -10.36
CA ARG A 60 2.07 10.63 -9.20
C ARG A 60 2.69 12.03 -9.16
N GLN A 61 3.21 12.49 -10.30
CA GLN A 61 3.79 13.82 -10.43
C GLN A 61 2.78 14.93 -10.14
N GLU A 62 1.56 14.83 -10.71
CA GLU A 62 0.48 15.80 -10.47
C GLU A 62 0.09 15.87 -8.98
N ALA A 63 0.03 14.72 -8.28
CA ALA A 63 -0.26 14.69 -6.85
C ALA A 63 0.85 15.36 -6.00
N LEU A 64 2.11 15.16 -6.37
CA LEU A 64 3.26 15.81 -5.73
C LEU A 64 3.27 17.31 -5.98
N GLU A 65 3.01 17.75 -7.20
CA GLU A 65 2.91 19.17 -7.56
C GLU A 65 1.78 19.85 -6.80
N GLY A 66 0.59 19.23 -6.77
CA GLY A 66 -0.55 19.73 -5.99
C GLY A 66 -0.23 19.89 -4.50
N LEU A 67 0.50 18.94 -3.90
CA LEU A 67 0.99 19.06 -2.52
C LEU A 67 1.95 20.24 -2.34
N GLN A 68 2.90 20.41 -3.25
CA GLN A 68 3.85 21.53 -3.18
C GLN A 68 3.13 22.87 -3.29
N GLU A 69 2.19 23.00 -4.24
CA GLU A 69 1.39 24.21 -4.38
C GLU A 69 0.55 24.49 -3.14
N TYR A 70 -0.09 23.46 -2.57
CA TYR A 70 -0.85 23.57 -1.33
C TYR A 70 0.03 24.12 -0.19
N TYR A 71 1.22 23.55 0.02
CA TYR A 71 2.13 23.99 1.07
C TYR A 71 2.62 25.42 0.87
N GLN A 72 2.96 25.80 -0.36
CA GLN A 72 3.50 27.12 -0.65
C GLN A 72 2.42 28.20 -0.64
N LYS A 73 1.32 27.99 -1.38
CA LYS A 73 0.31 29.01 -1.67
C LYS A 73 -0.73 29.11 -0.56
N GLU A 74 -1.19 27.99 -0.01
CA GLU A 74 -2.25 27.99 0.99
C GLU A 74 -1.72 28.05 2.42
N LEU A 75 -0.65 27.31 2.74
CA LEU A 75 -0.07 27.31 4.09
C LEU A 75 1.07 28.32 4.27
N GLY A 76 1.58 28.92 3.18
CA GLY A 76 2.67 29.89 3.26
C GLY A 76 3.99 29.29 3.76
N LEU A 77 4.19 27.98 3.62
CA LEU A 77 5.37 27.29 4.14
C LEU A 77 6.57 27.50 3.22
N ALA A 78 7.60 28.18 3.73
CA ALA A 78 8.88 28.32 3.03
C ALA A 78 9.70 27.02 3.03
N ASN A 79 9.52 26.16 4.03
CA ASN A 79 10.16 24.84 4.12
C ASN A 79 9.11 23.78 4.47
N TYR A 80 8.69 23.03 3.46
CA TYR A 80 7.71 21.96 3.57
C TYR A 80 8.33 20.56 3.39
N SER A 81 9.66 20.48 3.26
CA SER A 81 10.40 19.24 2.98
C SER A 81 10.17 18.17 4.05
N THR A 82 10.15 18.57 5.34
CA THR A 82 9.84 17.66 6.45
C THR A 82 8.42 17.09 6.34
N ARG A 83 7.47 17.92 5.89
CA ARG A 83 6.05 17.53 5.81
C ARG A 83 5.81 16.56 4.65
N ILE A 84 6.41 16.82 3.49
CA ILE A 84 6.48 15.84 2.39
C ILE A 84 7.20 14.57 2.83
N GLY A 85 8.35 14.67 3.51
CA GLY A 85 9.11 13.53 3.98
C GLY A 85 8.32 12.63 4.93
N ASN A 86 7.54 13.23 5.85
CA ASN A 86 6.63 12.49 6.72
C ASN A 86 5.53 11.78 5.92
N LEU A 87 4.95 12.45 4.92
CA LEU A 87 3.93 11.85 4.05
C LEU A 87 4.48 10.66 3.25
N MET A 88 5.68 10.81 2.69
CA MET A 88 6.38 9.74 1.96
C MET A 88 6.75 8.57 2.87
N SER A 89 7.09 8.86 4.14
CA SER A 89 7.34 7.82 5.14
C SER A 89 6.08 6.99 5.41
N VAL A 90 4.91 7.64 5.52
CA VAL A 90 3.63 6.94 5.64
C VAL A 90 3.35 6.13 4.39
N ASN A 91 3.51 6.71 3.19
CA ASN A 91 3.33 6.03 1.92
C ASN A 91 4.17 4.74 1.84
N HIS A 92 5.45 4.83 2.16
CA HIS A 92 6.37 3.69 2.20
C HIS A 92 5.91 2.62 3.19
N VAL A 93 5.52 2.99 4.42
CA VAL A 93 5.04 2.03 5.42
C VAL A 93 3.78 1.31 4.95
N VAL A 94 2.87 2.00 4.24
CA VAL A 94 1.69 1.36 3.65
C VAL A 94 2.08 0.36 2.56
N GLN A 95 3.10 0.64 1.73
CA GLN A 95 3.58 -0.32 0.75
C GLN A 95 4.21 -1.56 1.37
N GLU A 96 5.01 -1.39 2.43
CA GLU A 96 5.56 -2.51 3.20
C GLU A 96 4.44 -3.38 3.79
N CYS A 97 3.43 -2.72 4.38
CA CYS A 97 2.22 -3.36 4.89
C CYS A 97 1.50 -4.19 3.81
N LYS A 98 1.31 -3.61 2.61
CA LYS A 98 0.70 -4.28 1.46
C LYS A 98 1.55 -5.48 0.98
N SER A 99 2.87 -5.34 0.95
CA SER A 99 3.79 -6.41 0.58
C SER A 99 3.68 -7.59 1.55
N MET A 100 3.73 -7.33 2.86
CA MET A 100 3.53 -8.36 3.88
C MET A 100 2.18 -9.06 3.74
N PHE A 101 1.11 -8.30 3.54
CA PHE A 101 -0.23 -8.87 3.34
C PHE A 101 -0.32 -9.74 2.08
N THR A 102 0.33 -9.34 1.00
CA THR A 102 0.39 -10.09 -0.26
C THR A 102 1.09 -11.44 -0.06
N VAL A 103 2.18 -11.49 0.72
CA VAL A 103 2.86 -12.75 1.06
C VAL A 103 1.93 -13.69 1.82
N VAL A 104 1.17 -13.17 2.79
CA VAL A 104 0.19 -13.95 3.55
C VAL A 104 -0.90 -14.53 2.65
N LEU A 105 -1.44 -13.73 1.72
CA LEU A 105 -2.44 -14.20 0.76
C LEU A 105 -1.89 -15.31 -0.15
N ARG A 106 -0.70 -15.12 -0.73
CA ARG A 106 -0.05 -16.12 -1.60
C ARG A 106 0.22 -17.44 -0.88
N PHE A 107 0.59 -17.38 0.41
CA PHE A 107 0.76 -18.57 1.23
C PHE A 107 -0.56 -19.35 1.36
N TYR A 108 -1.69 -18.66 1.59
CA TYR A 108 -2.99 -19.30 1.67
C TYR A 108 -3.46 -19.87 0.34
N ASP A 109 -3.29 -19.14 -0.76
CA ASP A 109 -3.62 -19.64 -2.10
C ASP A 109 -2.87 -20.95 -2.39
N THR A 110 -1.57 -20.98 -2.08
CA THR A 110 -0.75 -22.19 -2.24
C THR A 110 -1.24 -23.36 -1.38
N LEU A 111 -1.58 -23.10 -0.10
CA LEU A 111 -2.11 -24.16 0.78
C LEU A 111 -3.45 -24.70 0.28
N PHE A 112 -4.30 -23.82 -0.25
CA PHE A 112 -5.58 -24.20 -0.83
C PHE A 112 -5.38 -25.06 -2.08
N ASP A 113 -4.48 -24.66 -2.98
CA ASP A 113 -4.14 -25.44 -4.19
C ASP A 113 -3.62 -26.84 -3.85
N VAL A 114 -2.73 -26.95 -2.86
CA VAL A 114 -2.22 -28.24 -2.37
C VAL A 114 -3.34 -29.10 -1.79
N TYR A 115 -4.25 -28.50 -1.02
CA TYR A 115 -5.39 -29.22 -0.45
C TYR A 115 -6.32 -29.77 -1.55
N VAL A 116 -6.67 -28.94 -2.53
CA VAL A 116 -7.53 -29.33 -3.67
C VAL A 116 -6.87 -30.41 -4.52
N ALA A 117 -5.56 -30.27 -4.81
CA ALA A 117 -4.81 -31.28 -5.56
C ALA A 117 -4.80 -32.63 -4.83
N ASN A 118 -4.59 -32.63 -3.51
CA ASN A 118 -4.61 -33.85 -2.70
C ASN A 118 -6.00 -34.49 -2.59
N ASP A 119 -7.06 -33.69 -2.48
CA ASP A 119 -8.44 -34.19 -2.48
C ASP A 119 -8.82 -34.80 -3.85
N THR A 120 -8.41 -34.14 -4.93
CA THR A 120 -8.60 -34.64 -6.30
C THR A 120 -7.85 -35.95 -6.53
N LEU A 121 -6.60 -36.05 -6.07
CA LEU A 121 -5.83 -37.29 -6.12
C LEU A 121 -6.52 -38.41 -5.33
N LYS A 122 -6.99 -38.14 -4.11
CA LYS A 122 -7.72 -39.13 -3.32
C LYS A 122 -8.96 -39.64 -4.04
N LYS A 123 -9.74 -38.76 -4.70
CA LYS A 123 -10.92 -39.14 -5.49
C LYS A 123 -10.61 -39.90 -6.79
N LEU A 124 -9.38 -39.83 -7.29
CA LEU A 124 -8.96 -40.53 -8.50
C LEU A 124 -8.47 -41.96 -8.22
N PHE A 125 -7.97 -42.20 -6.99
CA PHE A 125 -7.36 -43.46 -6.56
C PHE A 125 -8.21 -44.29 -5.57
N LEU A 126 -9.37 -43.76 -5.14
CA LEU A 126 -10.42 -44.44 -4.37
C LEU A 126 -11.72 -44.44 -5.17
#